data_AF-A0A9D9PWE9-F1
#
_entry.id   AF-A0A9D9PWE9-F1
#
_cell.length_a   1.000
_cell.length_b   1.000
_cell.length_c   1.000
_cell.angle_alpha   90.00
_cell.angle_beta   90.00
_cell.angle_gamma   90.00
#
_symmetry.space_group_name_H-M   'P 1'
#
loop_
_entity.id
_entity.type
_entity.pdbx_description
1 polymer ?
#
loop_
_entity_poly.entity_id
_entity_poly.type
_entity_poly.pdbx_seq_one_letter_code
_entity_poly.pdbx_strand_id
1 'polypeptide(L)'
;MDIPRDAYRAIEDLVGPANVTDDPAFLDSYAFQWLAELVRPNRSHFMPRPWAVVMPGSAEEVQAVTRVCNKYRIKIKPISTGWYHWAAPMKDNEPTVQFD
;
A
#
# COMPACT_ATOMS: atom_id res chain seq x y z
N MET A 1 -11.01 -8.88 7.12
CA MET A 1 -11.49 -8.97 5.73
C MET A 1 -10.44 -9.78 5.01
N ASP A 2 -10.76 -10.99 4.59
CA ASP A 2 -9.79 -11.84 3.91
C ASP A 2 -9.66 -11.36 2.47
N ILE A 3 -8.55 -10.70 2.17
CA ILE A 3 -8.24 -10.26 0.82
C ILE A 3 -7.71 -11.49 0.09
N PRO A 4 -8.28 -11.86 -1.07
CA PRO A 4 -7.87 -13.08 -1.76
C PRO A 4 -6.37 -13.08 -2.04
N ARG A 5 -5.65 -14.17 -1.72
CA ARG A 5 -4.24 -14.33 -2.13
C ARG A 5 -4.08 -14.24 -3.65
N ASP A 6 -5.15 -14.51 -4.40
CA ASP A 6 -5.26 -14.32 -5.85
C ASP A 6 -5.05 -12.87 -6.29
N ALA A 7 -5.43 -11.88 -5.46
CA ALA A 7 -5.15 -10.48 -5.75
C ALA A 7 -3.65 -10.18 -5.65
N TYR A 8 -2.98 -10.72 -4.62
CA TYR A 8 -1.54 -10.56 -4.44
C TYR A 8 -0.78 -11.21 -5.60
N ARG A 9 -1.12 -12.46 -5.93
CA ARG A 9 -0.51 -13.20 -7.06
C ARG A 9 -0.70 -12.47 -8.39
N ALA A 10 -1.91 -11.96 -8.65
CA ALA A 10 -2.17 -11.21 -9.88
C ALA A 10 -1.37 -9.90 -9.97
N ILE A 11 -1.02 -9.27 -8.83
CA ILE A 11 -0.13 -8.12 -8.81
C ILE A 11 1.32 -8.57 -9.01
N GLU A 12 1.74 -9.61 -8.29
CA GLU A 12 3.07 -10.22 -8.40
C GLU A 12 3.41 -10.65 -9.83
N ASP A 13 2.47 -11.24 -10.56
CA ASP A 13 2.65 -11.62 -11.97
C ASP A 13 2.88 -10.41 -12.90
N LEU A 14 2.41 -9.22 -12.51
CA LEU A 14 2.54 -7.99 -13.31
C LEU A 14 3.87 -7.26 -13.07
N VAL A 15 4.30 -7.17 -11.80
CA VAL A 15 5.48 -6.37 -11.42
C VAL A 15 6.71 -7.22 -11.09
N GLY A 16 6.52 -8.53 -10.91
CA GLY A 16 7.52 -9.47 -10.43
C GLY A 16 7.60 -9.54 -8.90
N PRO A 17 8.08 -10.67 -8.33
CA PRO A 17 8.10 -10.92 -6.89
C PRO A 17 9.03 -10.00 -6.09
N ALA A 18 9.98 -9.33 -6.75
CA ALA A 18 10.84 -8.33 -6.10
C ALA A 18 10.16 -6.97 -5.89
N ASN A 19 9.03 -6.73 -6.56
CA ASN A 19 8.37 -5.43 -6.65
C ASN A 19 6.98 -5.42 -5.97
N VAL A 20 6.67 -6.43 -5.17
CA VAL A 20 5.50 -6.45 -4.30
C VAL A 20 5.85 -7.16 -2.99
N THR A 21 5.34 -6.65 -1.87
CA THR A 21 5.57 -7.26 -0.56
C THR A 21 4.40 -7.02 0.39
N ASP A 22 4.10 -8.04 1.18
CA ASP A 22 3.19 -8.00 2.33
C ASP A 22 3.93 -8.33 3.65
N ASP A 23 5.27 -8.28 3.65
CA ASP A 23 6.09 -8.49 4.84
C ASP A 23 5.81 -7.40 5.89
N PRO A 24 5.36 -7.76 7.11
CA PRO A 24 4.98 -6.76 8.11
C PRO A 24 6.07 -5.75 8.47
N ALA A 25 7.34 -6.16 8.49
CA ALA A 25 8.46 -5.27 8.81
C ALA A 25 8.68 -4.23 7.69
N PHE A 26 8.48 -4.62 6.44
CA PHE A 26 8.53 -3.71 5.29
C PHE A 26 7.32 -2.77 5.29
N LEU A 27 6.13 -3.28 5.54
CA LEU A 27 4.92 -2.45 5.57
C LEU A 27 4.97 -1.37 6.67
N ASP A 28 5.66 -1.63 7.78
CA ASP A 28 5.85 -0.64 8.86
C ASP A 28 6.73 0.55 8.44
N SER A 29 7.68 0.37 7.51
CA SER A 29 8.46 1.50 6.98
C SER A 29 7.61 2.45 6.12
N TYR A 30 6.56 1.94 5.47
CA TYR A 30 5.61 2.75 4.70
C TYR A 30 4.47 3.30 5.56
N ALA A 31 4.11 2.60 6.65
CA ALA A 31 3.15 3.08 7.62
C ALA A 31 3.69 4.27 8.43
N PHE A 32 5.00 4.32 8.69
CA PHE A 32 5.63 5.50 9.30
C PHE A 32 5.50 6.70 8.37
N GLN A 33 4.89 7.79 8.85
CA GLN A 33 4.66 9.00 8.05
C GLN A 33 4.97 10.24 8.86
N TRP A 34 5.51 11.25 8.18
CA TRP A 34 5.71 12.55 8.81
C TRP A 34 4.36 13.16 9.21
N LEU A 35 4.31 13.74 10.41
CA LEU A 35 3.13 14.35 11.03
C LEU A 35 1.97 13.38 11.32
N ALA A 36 2.19 12.06 11.31
CA ALA A 36 1.16 11.10 11.70
C ALA A 36 0.70 11.29 13.16
N GLU A 37 1.59 11.73 14.04
CA GLU A 37 1.30 11.97 15.44
C GLU A 37 0.26 13.08 15.68
N LEU A 38 0.02 13.94 14.68
CA LEU A 38 -1.03 14.96 14.72
C LEU A 38 -2.43 14.38 14.51
N VAL A 39 -2.55 13.19 13.91
CA VAL A 39 -3.83 12.59 13.50
C VAL A 39 -4.08 11.20 14.07
N ARG A 40 -3.07 10.52 14.61
CA ARG A 40 -3.21 9.18 15.18
C ARG A 40 -3.45 9.20 16.70
N PRO A 41 -4.20 8.21 17.23
CA PRO A 41 -4.32 8.00 18.67
C PRO A 41 -2.97 7.86 19.36
N ASN A 42 -2.88 8.31 20.60
CA ASN A 42 -1.66 8.24 21.43
C ASN A 42 -0.41 8.87 20.79
N ARG A 43 -0.59 9.77 19.80
CA ARG A 43 0.51 10.41 19.07
C ARG A 43 1.45 9.40 18.39
N SER A 44 0.92 8.29 17.89
CA SER A 44 1.68 7.32 17.11
C SER A 44 2.22 7.96 15.81
N HIS A 45 3.45 7.61 15.44
CA HIS A 45 4.04 8.01 14.15
C HIS A 45 3.67 7.08 12.98
N PHE A 46 2.90 6.03 13.24
CA PHE A 46 2.49 5.05 12.23
C PHE A 46 1.04 5.30 11.83
N MET A 47 0.79 5.41 10.53
CA MET A 47 -0.53 5.34 9.90
C MET A 47 -1.02 3.88 9.82
N PRO A 48 -2.31 3.63 9.48
CA PRO A 48 -2.78 2.29 9.19
C PRO A 48 -1.85 1.60 8.19
N ARG A 49 -1.50 0.35 8.48
CA ARG A 49 -0.57 -0.42 7.64
C ARG A 49 -1.21 -0.67 6.27
N PRO A 50 -0.47 -0.50 5.16
CA PRO A 50 -0.96 -0.96 3.86
C PRO A 50 -1.16 -2.48 3.89
N TRP A 51 -2.02 -2.99 3.00
CA TRP A 51 -2.15 -4.43 2.79
C TRP A 51 -0.92 -5.01 2.07
N ALA A 52 -0.40 -4.25 1.09
CA ALA A 52 0.84 -4.56 0.39
C ALA A 52 1.47 -3.25 -0.12
N VAL A 53 2.77 -3.27 -0.32
CA VAL A 53 3.51 -2.23 -1.06
C VAL A 53 3.84 -2.80 -2.43
N VAL A 54 3.65 -1.97 -3.47
CA VAL A 54 3.94 -2.32 -4.86
C VAL A 54 4.85 -1.25 -5.43
N MET A 55 5.90 -1.66 -6.13
CA MET A 55 6.94 -0.81 -6.71
C MET A 55 6.98 -0.99 -8.24
N PRO A 56 6.04 -0.42 -9.00
CA PRO A 56 6.01 -0.56 -10.45
C PRO A 56 7.22 0.12 -11.12
N GLY A 57 7.85 -0.55 -12.08
CA GLY A 57 8.97 -0.01 -12.85
C GLY A 57 8.56 0.82 -14.08
N SER A 58 7.26 0.86 -14.41
CA SER A 58 6.75 1.50 -15.63
C SER A 58 5.30 2.01 -15.49
N ALA A 59 4.91 2.92 -16.37
CA ALA A 59 3.53 3.42 -16.42
C ALA A 59 2.53 2.32 -16.84
N GLU A 60 2.98 1.36 -17.63
CA GLU A 60 2.21 0.19 -18.07
C GLU A 60 1.89 -0.71 -16.88
N GLU A 61 2.88 -0.97 -16.01
CA GLU A 61 2.66 -1.72 -14.76
C GLU A 61 1.72 -0.97 -13.81
N VAL A 62 1.88 0.35 -13.63
CA VAL A 62 0.95 1.17 -12.84
C VAL A 62 -0.49 0.98 -13.33
N GLN A 63 -0.72 1.06 -14.64
CA GLN A 63 -2.06 0.87 -15.22
C GLN A 63 -2.59 -0.55 -15.00
N ALA A 64 -1.75 -1.57 -15.17
CA ALA A 64 -2.13 -2.96 -15.01
C ALA A 64 -2.51 -3.27 -13.55
N VAL A 65 -1.67 -2.88 -12.59
CA VAL A 65 -1.94 -3.05 -11.15
C VAL A 65 -3.19 -2.27 -10.75
N THR A 66 -3.38 -1.05 -11.26
CA THR A 66 -4.59 -0.26 -10.99
C THR A 66 -5.87 -0.99 -11.40
N ARG A 67 -5.87 -1.67 -12.55
CA ARG A 67 -7.02 -2.47 -13.02
C ARG A 67 -7.27 -3.68 -12.11
N VAL A 68 -6.21 -4.35 -11.64
CA VAL A 68 -6.31 -5.48 -10.69
C VAL A 68 -6.89 -5.01 -9.36
N CYS A 69 -6.37 -3.93 -8.78
CA CYS A 69 -6.90 -3.35 -7.55
C CYS A 69 -8.38 -2.98 -7.69
N ASN A 70 -8.79 -2.37 -8.80
CA ASN A 70 -10.19 -2.05 -9.05
C ASN A 70 -11.08 -3.30 -9.13
N LYS A 71 -10.63 -4.36 -9.81
CA LYS A 71 -11.33 -5.66 -9.89
C LYS A 71 -11.58 -6.26 -8.50
N TYR A 72 -10.58 -6.21 -7.62
CA TYR A 72 -10.66 -6.76 -6.26
C TYR A 72 -11.13 -5.76 -5.19
N ARG A 73 -11.53 -4.54 -5.60
CA ARG A 73 -11.97 -3.46 -4.69
C ARG A 73 -10.92 -3.03 -3.65
N ILE A 74 -9.64 -3.13 -4.01
CA ILE A 74 -8.50 -2.69 -3.21
C ILE A 74 -8.24 -1.21 -3.52
N LYS A 75 -8.09 -0.37 -2.49
CA LYS A 75 -7.74 1.04 -2.63
C LYS A 75 -6.27 1.21 -3.00
N ILE A 76 -5.95 2.33 -3.62
CA ILE A 76 -4.58 2.68 -3.98
C ILE A 76 -4.23 4.02 -3.34
N LYS A 77 -3.02 4.10 -2.80
CA LYS A 77 -2.45 5.28 -2.18
C LYS A 77 -1.01 5.46 -2.67
N PRO A 78 -0.77 6.29 -3.70
CA PRO A 78 0.58 6.53 -4.16
C PRO A 78 1.36 7.30 -3.09
N ILE A 79 2.60 6.90 -2.90
CA ILE A 79 3.55 7.44 -1.94
C ILE A 79 4.91 7.58 -2.65
N SER A 80 5.77 8.42 -2.10
CA SER A 80 7.21 8.41 -2.41
C SER A 80 7.95 8.60 -1.09
N THR A 81 8.30 9.83 -0.73
CA THR A 81 9.09 10.12 0.48
C THR A 81 8.36 10.02 1.82
N GLY A 82 7.04 9.79 1.85
CA GLY A 82 6.26 9.75 3.10
C GLY A 82 6.21 11.08 3.88
N TRP A 83 6.45 12.21 3.19
CA TRP A 83 6.53 13.54 3.81
C TRP A 83 5.20 14.06 4.39
N TYR A 84 4.07 13.46 4.03
CA TYR A 84 2.78 13.86 4.60
C TYR A 84 1.79 12.69 4.62
N HIS A 85 1.11 12.52 5.76
CA HIS A 85 0.24 11.38 6.03
C HIS A 85 -0.99 11.22 5.11
N TRP A 86 -1.35 12.21 4.28
CA TRP A 86 -2.52 12.11 3.38
C TRP A 86 -2.39 11.02 2.31
N ALA A 87 -1.15 10.72 1.92
CA ALA A 87 -0.81 9.66 0.99
C ALA A 87 -0.81 8.27 1.65
N ALA A 88 -1.02 8.16 2.96
CA ALA A 88 -1.07 6.87 3.64
C ALA A 88 -2.46 6.22 3.54
N PRO A 89 -2.55 4.90 3.82
CA PRO A 89 -3.82 4.28 4.17
C PRO A 89 -4.45 5.00 5.37
N MET A 90 -5.78 5.18 5.35
CA MET A 90 -6.49 5.96 6.37
C MET A 90 -7.34 5.11 7.30
N LYS A 91 -7.54 3.82 6.98
CA LYS A 91 -8.43 2.91 7.72
C LYS A 91 -7.76 1.54 7.86
N ASP A 92 -7.81 0.97 9.06
CA ASP A 92 -7.24 -0.35 9.35
C ASP A 92 -8.07 -1.51 8.75
N ASN A 93 -9.34 -1.27 8.37
CA ASN A 93 -10.27 -2.28 7.87
C ASN A 93 -10.59 -2.13 6.37
N GLU A 94 -9.77 -1.40 5.62
CA GLU A 94 -9.94 -1.20 4.18
C GLU A 94 -8.66 -1.63 3.43
N PRO A 95 -8.71 -2.65 2.56
CA PRO A 95 -7.55 -3.05 1.77
C PRO A 95 -7.00 -1.86 0.99
N THR A 96 -5.77 -1.47 1.29
CA THR A 96 -5.09 -0.37 0.61
C THR A 96 -3.69 -0.79 0.22
N VAL A 97 -3.38 -0.73 -1.06
CA VAL A 97 -2.01 -0.85 -1.57
C VAL A 97 -1.37 0.52 -1.58
N GLN A 98 -0.09 0.59 -1.21
CA GLN A 98 0.74 1.75 -1.49
C GLN A 98 1.58 1.53 -2.76
N PHE A 99 1.57 2.51 -3.67
CA PHE A 99 2.44 2.54 -4.84
C PHE A 99 3.64 3.43 -4.53
N ASP A 100 4.84 2.90 -4.66
CA ASP A 100 6.11 3.64 -4.56
C ASP A 100 6.80 3.69 -5.93
#